data_AF-A0A379S122-F1
#
_entry.id   AF-A0A379S122-F1
#
_cell.length_a   1.000
_cell.length_b   1.000
_cell.length_c   1.000
_cell.angle_alpha   90.00
_cell.angle_beta   90.00
_cell.angle_gamma   90.00
#
_symmetry.space_group_name_H-M   'P 1'
#
loop_
_entity.id
_entity.type
_entity.pdbx_description
1 polymer ?
#
loop_
_entity_poly.entity_id
_entity_poly.type
_entity_poly.pdbx_seq_one_letter_code
_entity_poly.pdbx_strand_id
1 'polypeptide(L)'
;MKERGITDGLTMNQLAERNAEHVATIAALEARYAALAAENAGLKAFKTAVYQQMGAGCEAPEFSITEGLSNLRRFADTLHAIEREFFTKEVPDEECKGETVEECPLAWGMSVEQYVAEFRKCLAEVRESARNEASTMPPADSLPHSITDSLTSQ
;
A
#
# COMPACT_ATOMS: atom_id res chain seq x y z
N MET A 1 -24.40 -36.29 64.11
CA MET A 1 -23.90 -35.98 62.75
C MET A 1 -22.50 -35.41 62.90
N LYS A 2 -21.48 -36.13 62.46
CA LYS A 2 -20.09 -35.65 62.48
C LYS A 2 -19.81 -35.14 61.08
N GLU A 3 -19.74 -33.83 60.91
CA GLU A 3 -19.31 -33.23 59.65
C GLU A 3 -17.91 -33.76 59.35
N ARG A 4 -17.83 -34.71 58.42
CA ARG A 4 -16.58 -35.08 57.77
C ARG A 4 -16.23 -33.91 56.88
N GLY A 5 -15.54 -32.91 57.45
CA GLY A 5 -14.84 -31.91 56.66
C GLY A 5 -14.01 -32.68 55.63
N ILE A 6 -14.32 -32.46 54.36
CA ILE A 6 -13.67 -33.09 53.22
C ILE A 6 -12.30 -32.42 53.08
N THR A 7 -11.40 -32.73 53.99
CA THR A 7 -9.96 -32.68 53.76
C THR A 7 -9.59 -34.14 53.53
N ASP A 8 -9.10 -34.51 52.35
CA ASP A 8 -8.90 -35.86 51.81
C ASP A 8 -7.98 -36.81 52.63
N GLY A 9 -8.15 -36.89 53.94
CA GLY A 9 -7.23 -37.58 54.85
C GLY A 9 -5.81 -37.00 54.83
N LEU A 10 -5.60 -35.82 54.24
CA LEU A 10 -4.29 -35.20 54.09
C LEU A 10 -3.83 -34.59 55.42
N THR A 11 -2.55 -34.79 55.72
CA THR A 11 -1.87 -34.08 56.81
C THR A 11 -1.72 -32.59 56.47
N MET A 12 -1.56 -31.73 57.48
CA MET A 12 -1.39 -30.29 57.28
C MET A 12 -0.22 -29.95 56.35
N ASN A 13 0.85 -30.75 56.35
CA ASN A 13 2.00 -30.56 55.48
C ASN A 13 1.66 -30.85 54.00
N GLN A 14 0.89 -31.91 53.73
CA GLN A 14 0.44 -32.23 52.36
C GLN A 14 -0.53 -31.18 51.83
N LEU A 15 -1.36 -30.61 52.71
CA LEU A 15 -2.24 -29.50 52.34
C LEU A 15 -1.45 -28.23 51.99
N ALA A 16 -0.40 -27.92 52.76
CA ALA A 16 0.47 -26.79 52.50
C ALA A 16 1.21 -26.93 51.16
N GLU A 17 1.69 -28.13 50.86
CA GLU A 17 2.37 -28.44 49.59
C GLU A 17 1.42 -28.27 48.39
N ARG A 18 0.23 -28.88 48.44
CA ARG A 18 -0.78 -28.72 47.38
C ARG A 18 -1.23 -27.26 47.22
N ASN A 19 -1.38 -26.53 48.31
CA ASN A 19 -1.72 -25.10 48.25
C ASN A 19 -0.58 -24.29 47.61
N ALA A 20 0.68 -24.61 47.88
CA ALA A 20 1.82 -23.97 47.23
C ALA A 20 1.82 -24.24 45.71
N GLU A 21 1.51 -25.47 45.28
CA GLU A 21 1.37 -25.80 43.86
C GLU A 21 0.22 -25.04 43.17
N HIS A 22 -0.94 -24.96 43.83
CA HIS A 22 -2.06 -24.17 43.33
C HIS A 22 -1.73 -22.69 43.22
N VAL A 23 -1.07 -22.11 44.23
CA VAL A 23 -0.62 -20.71 44.19
C VAL A 23 0.36 -20.48 43.04
N ALA A 24 1.33 -21.39 42.84
CA ALA A 24 2.26 -21.30 41.72
C ALA A 24 1.53 -21.38 40.35
N THR A 25 0.53 -22.25 40.24
CA THR A 25 -0.29 -22.40 39.03
C THR A 25 -1.11 -21.15 38.76
N ILE A 26 -1.74 -20.58 39.78
CA ILE A 26 -2.54 -19.35 39.68
C ILE A 26 -1.63 -18.20 39.22
N ALA A 27 -0.47 -18.01 39.85
CA ALA A 27 0.48 -16.97 39.45
C ALA A 27 0.93 -17.11 37.99
N ALA A 28 1.19 -18.34 37.53
CA ALA A 28 1.55 -18.61 36.14
C ALA A 28 0.40 -18.30 35.16
N LEU A 29 -0.85 -18.64 35.54
CA LEU A 29 -2.02 -18.35 34.73
C LEU A 29 -2.32 -16.84 34.66
N GLU A 30 -2.18 -16.13 35.78
CA GLU A 30 -2.33 -14.67 35.83
C GLU A 30 -1.31 -13.97 34.92
N ALA A 31 -0.05 -14.41 34.95
CA ALA A 31 0.98 -13.89 34.06
C ALA A 31 0.65 -14.13 32.58
N ARG A 32 0.17 -15.33 32.24
CA ARG A 32 -0.26 -15.65 30.86
C ARG A 32 -1.48 -14.84 30.44
N TYR A 33 -2.44 -14.65 31.32
CA TYR A 33 -3.63 -13.85 31.05
C TYR A 33 -3.27 -12.39 30.81
N ALA A 34 -2.37 -11.82 31.63
CA ALA A 34 -1.88 -10.47 31.44
C ALA A 34 -1.17 -10.30 30.09
N ALA A 35 -0.33 -11.26 29.69
CA ALA A 35 0.33 -11.24 28.39
C ALA A 35 -0.68 -11.29 27.23
N LEU A 36 -1.67 -12.19 27.31
CA LEU A 36 -2.71 -12.31 26.28
C LEU A 36 -3.60 -11.08 26.19
N ALA A 37 -3.89 -10.43 27.32
CA ALA A 37 -4.64 -9.18 27.36
C ALA A 37 -3.87 -8.04 26.69
N ALA A 38 -2.55 -7.95 26.93
CA ALA A 38 -1.68 -6.97 26.28
C ALA A 38 -1.59 -7.18 24.76
N GLU A 39 -1.43 -8.44 24.31
CA GLU A 39 -1.43 -8.78 22.89
C GLU A 39 -2.75 -8.41 22.21
N ASN A 40 -3.88 -8.76 22.83
CA ASN A 40 -5.21 -8.39 22.31
C ASN A 40 -5.42 -6.87 22.23
N ALA A 41 -4.90 -6.11 23.19
CA ALA A 41 -4.94 -4.65 23.14
C ALA A 41 -4.13 -4.11 21.95
N GLY A 42 -2.94 -4.67 21.71
CA GLY A 42 -2.10 -4.35 20.54
C GLY A 42 -2.80 -4.65 19.22
N LEU A 43 -3.42 -5.83 19.09
CA LEU A 43 -4.16 -6.22 17.90
C LEU A 43 -5.37 -5.31 17.63
N LYS A 44 -6.10 -4.90 18.67
CA LYS A 44 -7.23 -3.94 18.54
C LYS A 44 -6.76 -2.56 18.08
N ALA A 45 -5.64 -2.09 18.62
CA ALA A 45 -5.05 -0.82 18.20
C ALA A 45 -4.61 -0.88 16.73
N PHE A 46 -3.93 -1.96 16.32
CA PHE A 46 -3.54 -2.19 14.94
C PHE A 46 -4.75 -2.23 13.99
N LYS A 47 -5.78 -3.02 14.33
CA LYS A 47 -7.02 -3.10 13.57
C LYS A 47 -7.64 -1.70 13.37
N THR A 48 -7.72 -0.92 14.44
CA THR A 48 -8.27 0.44 14.38
C THR A 48 -7.47 1.35 13.44
N ALA A 49 -6.12 1.28 13.49
CA ALA A 49 -5.25 2.07 12.64
C ALA A 49 -5.43 1.72 11.15
N VAL A 50 -5.47 0.42 10.82
CA VAL A 50 -5.70 -0.04 9.44
C VAL A 50 -7.07 0.42 8.93
N TYR A 51 -8.11 0.30 9.75
CA TYR A 51 -9.46 0.72 9.38
C TYR A 51 -9.52 2.22 9.10
N GLN A 52 -8.90 3.04 9.95
CA GLN A 52 -8.81 4.49 9.75
C GLN A 52 -8.06 4.85 8.46
N GLN A 53 -6.94 4.19 8.17
CA GLN A 53 -6.18 4.41 6.92
C GLN A 53 -7.01 4.07 5.68
N MET A 54 -7.86 3.05 5.77
CA MET A 54 -8.79 2.66 4.70
C MET A 54 -10.05 3.53 4.64
N GLY A 55 -10.19 4.54 5.51
CA GLY A 55 -11.40 5.37 5.60
C GLY A 55 -12.65 4.59 6.05
N ALA A 56 -12.46 3.41 6.66
CA ALA A 56 -13.53 2.54 7.11
C ALA A 56 -13.88 2.82 8.59
N GLY A 57 -15.17 2.74 8.92
CA GLY A 57 -15.62 2.81 10.31
C GLY A 57 -15.18 1.59 11.12
N CYS A 58 -15.03 1.74 12.45
CA CYS A 58 -14.55 0.66 13.35
C CYS A 58 -15.41 -0.62 13.31
N GLU A 59 -16.66 -0.51 12.90
CA GLU A 59 -17.61 -1.63 12.75
C GLU A 59 -17.59 -2.26 11.36
N ALA A 60 -16.70 -1.83 10.46
CA ALA A 60 -16.62 -2.39 9.12
C ALA A 60 -16.28 -3.90 9.20
N PRO A 61 -16.96 -4.75 8.40
CA PRO A 61 -16.61 -6.15 8.33
C PRO A 61 -15.16 -6.35 7.91
N GLU A 62 -14.47 -7.32 8.53
CA GLU A 62 -13.04 -7.57 8.25
C GLU A 62 -12.78 -7.89 6.78
N PHE A 63 -13.70 -8.61 6.14
CA PHE A 63 -13.59 -8.93 4.71
C PHE A 63 -13.59 -7.68 3.83
N SER A 64 -14.27 -6.60 4.24
CA SER A 64 -14.34 -5.36 3.46
C SER A 64 -12.97 -4.66 3.40
N ILE A 65 -12.18 -4.78 4.47
CA ILE A 65 -10.82 -4.24 4.50
C ILE A 65 -9.90 -5.06 3.60
N THR A 66 -9.94 -6.39 3.69
CA THR A 66 -9.10 -7.26 2.85
C THR A 66 -9.45 -7.11 1.37
N GLU A 67 -10.74 -7.01 1.04
CA GLU A 67 -11.20 -6.77 -0.33
C GLU A 67 -10.79 -5.37 -0.80
N GLY A 68 -10.88 -4.36 0.06
CA GLY A 68 -10.42 -3.00 -0.22
C GLY A 68 -8.92 -2.96 -0.56
N LEU A 69 -8.08 -3.65 0.21
CA LEU A 69 -6.65 -3.75 -0.04
C LEU A 69 -6.33 -4.47 -1.37
N SER A 70 -7.04 -5.56 -1.68
CA SER A 70 -6.92 -6.25 -2.97
C SER A 70 -7.29 -5.32 -4.13
N ASN A 71 -8.35 -4.53 -3.98
CA ASN A 71 -8.76 -3.57 -5.00
C ASN A 71 -7.76 -2.42 -5.16
N LEU A 72 -7.19 -1.91 -4.06
CA LEU A 72 -6.14 -0.89 -4.09
C LEU A 72 -4.89 -1.40 -4.83
N ARG A 73 -4.47 -2.63 -4.55
CA ARG A 73 -3.35 -3.26 -5.26
C ARG A 73 -3.63 -3.36 -6.75
N ARG A 74 -4.80 -3.87 -7.13
CA ARG A 74 -5.22 -3.99 -8.54
C ARG A 74 -5.26 -2.63 -9.24
N PHE A 75 -5.74 -1.60 -8.55
CA PHE A 75 -5.77 -0.24 -9.07
C PHE A 75 -4.36 0.29 -9.36
N ALA A 76 -3.43 0.13 -8.42
CA ALA A 76 -2.03 0.52 -8.61
C ALA A 76 -1.37 -0.23 -9.77
N ASP A 77 -1.56 -1.55 -9.87
CA ASP A 77 -1.01 -2.36 -10.97
C ASP A 77 -1.59 -1.91 -12.33
N THR A 78 -2.87 -1.54 -12.37
CA THR A 78 -3.53 -1.05 -13.59
C THR A 78 -2.98 0.32 -14.00
N LEU A 79 -2.84 1.26 -13.06
CA LEU A 79 -2.24 2.56 -13.33
C LEU A 79 -0.82 2.41 -13.84
N HIS A 80 -0.01 1.58 -13.20
CA HIS A 80 1.36 1.33 -13.62
C HIS A 80 1.43 0.75 -15.04
N ALA A 81 0.51 -0.14 -15.41
CA ALA A 81 0.44 -0.68 -16.77
C ALA A 81 0.10 0.40 -17.82
N ILE A 82 -0.83 1.31 -17.50
CA ILE A 82 -1.20 2.44 -18.36
C ILE A 82 -0.04 3.43 -18.47
N GLU A 83 0.60 3.80 -17.36
CA GLU A 83 1.78 4.65 -17.32
C GLU A 83 2.87 4.08 -18.22
N ARG A 84 3.11 2.78 -18.12
CA ARG A 84 4.11 2.10 -18.93
C ARG A 84 3.83 2.17 -20.43
N GLU A 85 2.58 1.94 -20.82
CA GLU A 85 2.18 1.86 -22.23
C GLU A 85 2.08 3.22 -22.91
N PHE A 86 1.60 4.25 -22.19
CA PHE A 86 1.23 5.53 -22.79
C PHE A 86 2.08 6.72 -22.36
N PHE A 87 2.77 6.62 -21.21
CA PHE A 87 3.43 7.78 -20.59
C PHE A 87 4.94 7.61 -20.39
N THR A 88 5.48 6.38 -20.42
CA THR A 88 6.93 6.16 -20.52
C THR A 88 7.36 5.96 -21.97
N LYS A 89 8.40 6.71 -22.37
CA LYS A 89 9.15 6.46 -23.59
C LYS A 89 10.42 5.69 -23.19
N GLU A 90 10.72 4.58 -23.85
CA GLU A 90 12.03 3.95 -23.74
C GLU A 90 13.06 4.90 -24.35
N VAL A 91 13.87 5.54 -23.49
CA VAL A 91 15.00 6.34 -23.92
C VAL A 91 16.18 5.37 -24.03
N PRO A 92 16.93 5.33 -25.16
CA PRO A 92 18.17 4.57 -25.24
C PRO A 92 19.10 4.97 -24.09
N ASP A 93 19.84 4.01 -23.52
CA ASP A 93 20.89 4.20 -22.49
C ASP A 93 22.11 4.98 -23.02
N GLU A 94 21.89 6.06 -23.78
CA GLU A 94 22.90 7.08 -23.97
C GLU A 94 22.99 7.83 -22.65
N GLU A 95 24.16 7.82 -21.99
CA GLU A 95 24.45 8.75 -20.90
C GLU A 95 24.13 10.16 -21.41
N CYS A 96 22.93 10.67 -21.11
CA CYS A 96 22.47 11.96 -21.55
C CYS A 96 23.27 13.02 -20.78
N LYS A 97 24.48 13.33 -21.27
CA LYS A 97 25.36 14.34 -20.70
C LYS A 97 24.67 15.70 -20.82
N GLY A 98 23.87 16.04 -19.81
CA GLY A 98 23.15 17.30 -19.74
C GLY A 98 21.69 17.21 -19.30
N GLU A 99 21.14 16.03 -18.99
CA GLU A 99 19.82 15.95 -18.36
C GLU A 99 19.91 16.56 -16.95
N THR A 100 19.47 17.81 -16.83
CA THR A 100 19.03 18.35 -15.55
C THR A 100 17.85 17.47 -15.13
N VAL A 101 18.01 16.71 -14.04
CA VAL A 101 16.91 15.95 -13.43
C VAL A 101 15.84 16.97 -13.04
N GLU A 102 14.91 17.24 -13.95
CA GLU A 102 13.75 18.05 -13.64
C GLU A 102 12.86 17.13 -12.81
N GLU A 103 12.93 17.31 -11.48
CA GLU A 103 12.12 16.54 -10.55
C GLU A 103 10.65 16.66 -10.94
N CYS A 104 9.96 15.52 -11.05
CA CYS A 104 8.54 15.50 -11.32
C CYS A 104 7.82 16.36 -10.27
N PRO A 105 7.11 17.44 -10.67
CA PRO A 105 6.47 18.36 -9.74
C PRO A 105 5.29 17.72 -8.98
N LEU A 106 4.84 16.54 -9.39
CA LEU A 106 3.84 15.73 -8.70
C LEU A 106 4.52 14.83 -7.66
N ALA A 107 4.48 15.25 -6.40
CA ALA A 107 5.10 14.53 -5.29
C ALA A 107 4.07 13.83 -4.39
N TRP A 108 4.47 12.70 -3.81
CA TRP A 108 3.71 12.02 -2.77
C TRP A 108 3.67 12.86 -1.49
N GLY A 109 2.50 12.93 -0.85
CA GLY A 109 2.29 13.69 0.41
C GLY A 109 1.68 15.09 0.23
N MET A 110 1.45 15.53 -1.01
CA MET A 110 0.66 16.74 -1.28
C MET A 110 -0.80 16.54 -0.86
N SER A 111 -1.47 17.62 -0.45
CA SER A 111 -2.94 17.59 -0.32
C SER A 111 -3.57 17.33 -1.70
N VAL A 112 -4.81 16.83 -1.71
CA VAL A 112 -5.53 16.57 -2.97
C VAL A 112 -5.64 17.85 -3.81
N GLU A 113 -5.94 18.98 -3.17
CA GLU A 113 -6.08 20.28 -3.82
C GLU A 113 -4.75 20.75 -4.42
N GLN A 114 -3.66 20.58 -3.68
CA GLN A 114 -2.31 20.91 -4.16
C GLN A 114 -1.92 20.02 -5.35
N TYR A 115 -2.13 18.72 -5.23
CA TYR A 115 -1.83 17.76 -6.30
C TYR A 115 -2.60 18.09 -7.58
N VAL A 116 -3.90 18.37 -7.46
CA VAL A 116 -4.74 18.74 -8.60
C VAL A 116 -4.34 20.09 -9.19
N ALA A 117 -3.93 21.06 -8.37
CA ALA A 117 -3.45 22.35 -8.86
C ALA A 117 -2.16 22.21 -9.69
N GLU A 118 -1.16 21.46 -9.19
CA GLU A 118 0.08 21.21 -9.93
C GLU A 118 -0.17 20.37 -11.19
N PHE A 119 -1.00 19.32 -11.10
CA PHE A 119 -1.37 18.51 -12.26
C PHE A 119 -1.98 19.35 -13.39
N ARG A 120 -2.81 20.34 -13.06
CA ARG A 120 -3.36 21.28 -14.06
C ARG A 120 -2.29 22.13 -14.73
N LYS A 121 -1.24 22.54 -14.00
CA LYS A 121 -0.12 23.30 -14.59
C LYS A 121 0.67 22.43 -15.55
N CYS A 122 1.05 21.22 -15.13
CA CYS A 122 1.77 20.27 -16.00
C CYS A 122 0.96 19.94 -17.27
N LEU A 123 -0.36 19.74 -17.14
CA LEU A 123 -1.22 19.55 -18.31
C LEU A 123 -1.24 20.74 -19.26
N ALA A 124 -1.15 21.98 -18.75
CA ALA A 124 -1.10 23.17 -19.60
C ALA A 124 0.23 23.25 -20.36
N GLU A 125 1.35 22.95 -19.69
CA GLU A 125 2.69 22.90 -20.29
C GLU A 125 2.77 21.86 -21.40
N VAL A 126 2.28 20.64 -21.15
CA VAL A 126 2.24 19.56 -22.15
C VAL A 126 1.43 19.98 -23.39
N ARG A 127 0.29 20.66 -23.20
CA ARG A 127 -0.54 21.15 -24.31
C ARG A 127 0.16 22.24 -25.12
N GLU A 128 0.89 23.12 -24.45
CA GLU A 128 1.63 24.20 -25.12
C GLU A 128 2.80 23.62 -25.92
N SER A 129 3.57 22.68 -25.35
CA SER A 129 4.63 21.96 -26.06
C SER A 129 4.10 21.24 -27.30
N ALA A 130 2.97 20.51 -27.18
CA ALA A 130 2.35 19.84 -28.33
C ALA A 130 1.89 20.82 -29.43
N ARG A 131 1.40 22.01 -29.05
CA ARG A 131 1.04 23.06 -30.02
C ARG A 131 2.27 23.61 -30.74
N ASN A 132 3.36 23.84 -30.00
CA ASN A 132 4.60 24.37 -30.54
C ASN A 132 5.26 23.36 -31.50
N GLU A 133 5.26 22.07 -31.17
CA GLU A 133 5.75 21.00 -32.05
C GLU A 133 4.93 20.89 -33.34
N ALA A 134 3.59 20.93 -33.23
CA ALA A 134 2.70 20.91 -34.40
C ALA A 134 2.88 22.14 -35.31
N SER A 135 3.26 23.29 -34.77
CA SER A 135 3.52 24.50 -35.53
C SER A 135 4.91 24.52 -36.20
N THR A 136 5.81 23.62 -35.80
CA THR A 136 7.18 23.50 -36.32
C THR A 136 7.30 22.40 -37.39
N MET A 137 6.29 21.54 -37.54
CA MET A 137 6.26 20.50 -38.59
C MET A 137 5.86 21.11 -39.95
N PRO A 138 6.66 20.95 -41.02
CA PRO A 138 6.31 21.48 -42.34
C PRO A 138 5.08 20.77 -42.92
N PRO A 139 4.31 21.41 -43.83
CA PRO A 139 3.15 20.79 -44.46
C PRO A 139 3.54 19.51 -45.20
N ALA A 140 2.68 18.49 -45.09
CA ALA A 140 2.87 17.13 -45.62
C ALA A 140 3.13 17.05 -47.14
N ASP A 141 2.92 18.15 -47.87
CA ASP A 141 3.18 18.26 -49.32
C ASP A 141 4.68 18.41 -49.68
N SER A 142 5.57 18.40 -48.70
CA SER A 142 7.02 18.58 -48.89
C SER A 142 7.83 17.26 -48.84
N LEU A 143 7.19 16.11 -49.06
CA LEU A 143 7.92 14.84 -49.22
C LEU A 143 8.49 14.75 -50.65
N PRO A 144 9.80 14.52 -50.85
CA PRO A 144 10.35 14.38 -52.19
C PRO A 144 9.74 13.16 -52.89
N HIS A 145 9.00 13.40 -53.98
CA HIS A 145 8.62 12.39 -54.95
C HIS A 145 9.87 11.85 -55.65
N SER A 146 10.54 10.85 -55.08
CA SER A 146 11.54 10.09 -55.82
C SER A 146 11.87 8.75 -55.16
N ILE A 147 10.89 7.84 -55.03
CA ILE A 147 11.18 6.39 -55.07
C ILE A 147 9.95 5.64 -55.63
N THR A 148 9.63 5.82 -56.90
CA THR A 148 8.84 4.82 -57.65
C THR A 148 9.26 4.86 -59.12
N ASP A 149 10.45 4.36 -59.43
CA ASP A 149 10.81 3.94 -60.80
C ASP A 149 12.06 3.06 -60.73
N SER A 150 11.91 1.78 -60.37
CA SER A 150 12.96 0.76 -60.58
C SER A 150 12.45 -0.69 -60.56
N LEU A 151 11.18 -0.94 -60.89
CA LEU A 151 10.68 -2.31 -61.07
C LEU A 151 9.81 -2.46 -62.32
N THR A 152 10.41 -2.19 -63.48
CA THR A 152 10.04 -2.82 -64.77
C THR A 152 11.17 -2.64 -65.76
N SER A 153 12.19 -3.48 -65.71
CA SER A 153 12.85 -4.03 -66.90
C SER A 153 13.94 -5.04 -66.49
N GLN A 154 13.60 -6.32 -66.48
CA GLN A 154 14.30 -7.44 -67.15
C GLN A 154 13.66 -8.78 -66.75
#